data_AF-A0A662KFG1-F1
#
_entry.id   AF-A0A662KFG1-F1
#
_cell.length_a   1.000
_cell.length_b   1.000
_cell.length_c   1.000
_cell.angle_alpha   90.00
_cell.angle_beta   90.00
_cell.angle_gamma   90.00
#
_symmetry.space_group_name_H-M   'P 1'
#
loop_
_entity.id
_entity.type
_entity.pdbx_description
1 polymer ?
#
loop_
_entity_poly.entity_id
_entity_poly.type
_entity_poly.pdbx_seq_one_letter_code
_entity_poly.pdbx_strand_id
1 'polypeptide(L)'
;MLRRRSIYTRKCCTDKIKEIKTKLSEELKRGIEGSDDKEFIVTNGIGGYSSLTLLNSQRRKFHGLLVASMSPPLNRWVIVANMEERLDEINLSSCKKIFKYDLLPEQVYEVNGIKLRRRIFMPYAENTTILLYDASDRITFSFSPILAFRHFYETLDKKLDFEIVEKD
;
A
#
# COMPACT_ATOMS: atom_id res chain seq x y z
N MET A 1 -10.37 24.76 32.83
CA MET A 1 -9.88 23.38 32.65
C MET A 1 -9.23 23.27 31.27
N LEU A 2 -7.94 23.63 31.17
CA LEU A 2 -7.17 23.70 29.91
C LEU A 2 -6.34 22.41 29.74
N ARG A 3 -6.65 21.58 28.74
CA ARG A 3 -5.83 20.40 28.39
C ARG A 3 -4.63 20.84 27.55
N ARG A 4 -3.44 20.54 28.07
CA ARG A 4 -2.12 20.82 27.48
C ARG A 4 -1.95 20.07 26.15
N ARG A 5 -1.58 20.81 25.09
CA ARG A 5 -1.01 20.25 23.85
C ARG A 5 0.45 19.91 24.09
N SER A 6 0.89 18.71 23.71
CA SER A 6 2.30 18.37 23.64
C SER A 6 2.81 18.66 22.23
N ILE A 7 3.69 19.66 22.14
CA ILE A 7 4.43 20.04 20.93
C ILE A 7 5.80 19.37 21.05
N TYR A 8 6.15 18.52 20.08
CA TYR A 8 7.53 18.09 19.88
C TYR A 8 7.96 18.51 18.48
N THR A 9 8.62 19.66 18.37
CA THR A 9 9.41 20.03 17.19
C THR A 9 10.85 20.25 17.65
N ARG A 10 11.75 19.34 17.25
CA ARG A 10 13.18 19.66 17.20
C ARG A 10 13.53 20.16 15.81
N LYS A 11 14.05 21.38 15.81
CA LYS A 11 14.68 22.08 14.70
C LYS A 11 15.96 21.34 14.32
N CYS A 12 16.10 20.82 13.10
CA CYS A 12 17.42 20.47 12.56
C CYS A 12 17.45 20.39 11.03
N CYS A 13 18.41 21.12 10.46
CA CYS A 13 19.06 20.89 9.17
C CYS A 13 18.26 21.11 7.88
N THR A 14 18.30 22.35 7.39
CA THR A 14 17.92 22.71 6.02
C THR A 14 18.92 22.18 4.97
N ASP A 15 20.19 21.97 5.34
CA ASP A 15 21.23 21.51 4.40
C ASP A 15 21.16 20.00 4.09
N LYS A 16 20.68 19.18 5.04
CA LYS A 16 20.41 17.75 4.80
C LYS A 16 19.28 17.56 3.78
N ILE A 17 18.36 18.51 3.64
CA ILE A 17 17.19 18.42 2.75
C ILE A 17 17.64 18.38 1.28
N LYS A 18 18.67 19.14 0.89
CA LYS A 18 19.20 19.10 -0.49
C LYS A 18 19.89 17.77 -0.81
N GLU A 19 20.68 17.24 0.13
CA GLU A 19 21.36 15.95 -0.04
C GLU A 19 20.36 14.78 -0.11
N ILE A 20 19.30 14.81 0.70
CA ILE A 20 18.19 13.83 0.67
C ILE A 20 17.46 13.90 -0.68
N LYS A 21 17.19 15.09 -1.20
CA LYS A 21 16.53 15.27 -2.51
C LYS A 21 17.32 14.63 -3.65
N THR A 22 18.64 14.77 -3.68
CA THR A 22 19.51 14.20 -4.73
C THR A 22 19.67 12.68 -4.60
N LYS A 23 19.79 12.14 -3.38
CA LYS A 23 19.88 10.68 -3.16
C LYS A 23 18.63 9.93 -3.59
N LEU A 24 17.44 10.45 -3.30
CA LEU A 24 16.21 9.75 -3.67
C LEU A 24 15.93 9.71 -5.19
N SER A 25 16.42 10.67 -5.98
CA SER A 25 16.24 10.63 -7.44
C SER A 25 17.11 9.56 -8.09
N GLU A 26 18.29 9.29 -7.55
CA GLU A 26 19.14 8.18 -7.99
C GLU A 26 18.59 6.83 -7.51
N GLU A 27 18.02 6.77 -6.31
CA GLU A 27 17.29 5.59 -5.82
C GLU A 27 16.12 5.20 -6.72
N LEU A 28 15.41 6.17 -7.32
CA LEU A 28 14.32 5.91 -8.27
C LEU A 28 14.81 5.16 -9.53
N LYS A 29 16.08 5.34 -9.92
CA LYS A 29 16.66 4.74 -11.15
C LYS A 29 17.06 3.27 -10.99
N ARG A 30 17.14 2.73 -9.76
CA ARG A 30 17.61 1.36 -9.49
C ARG A 30 16.49 0.32 -9.38
N GLY A 31 15.22 0.74 -9.45
CA GLY A 31 14.07 -0.16 -9.39
C GLY A 31 13.48 -0.45 -10.76
N ILE A 32 12.43 -1.28 -10.77
CA ILE A 32 11.68 -1.63 -11.97
C ILE A 32 10.47 -0.69 -12.03
N GLU A 33 10.15 -0.15 -13.21
CA GLU A 33 8.89 0.58 -13.39
C GLU A 33 7.71 -0.33 -13.04
N GLY A 34 6.75 0.19 -12.27
CA GLY A 34 5.58 -0.56 -11.87
C GLY A 34 4.84 -1.13 -13.09
N SER A 35 4.48 -2.40 -13.02
CA SER A 35 3.77 -3.13 -14.08
C SER A 35 2.67 -3.99 -13.48
N ASP A 36 1.58 -4.15 -14.24
CA ASP A 36 0.49 -5.07 -13.94
C ASP A 36 0.79 -6.51 -14.37
N ASP A 37 1.79 -6.72 -15.23
CA ASP A 37 2.19 -8.04 -15.73
C ASP A 37 3.08 -8.79 -14.73
N LYS A 38 3.65 -8.07 -13.77
CA LYS A 38 4.49 -8.59 -12.70
C LYS A 38 3.79 -8.45 -11.36
N GLU A 39 4.05 -9.38 -10.46
CA GLU A 39 3.45 -9.44 -9.14
C GLU A 39 4.51 -9.66 -8.06
N PHE A 40 4.15 -9.33 -6.82
CA PHE A 40 4.94 -9.65 -5.65
C PHE A 40 4.08 -10.43 -4.65
N ILE A 41 4.75 -11.15 -3.75
CA ILE A 41 4.11 -11.81 -2.61
C ILE A 41 4.99 -11.67 -1.37
N VAL A 42 4.35 -11.43 -0.23
CA VAL A 42 4.94 -11.49 1.11
C VAL A 42 4.10 -12.43 1.94
N THR A 43 4.73 -13.37 2.63
CA THR A 43 4.03 -14.39 3.42
C THR A 43 4.26 -14.20 4.91
N ASN A 44 3.30 -14.62 5.73
CA ASN A 44 3.43 -14.64 7.19
C ASN A 44 3.93 -15.99 7.76
N GLY A 45 4.29 -16.96 6.90
CA GLY A 45 4.79 -18.27 7.33
C GLY A 45 3.72 -19.27 7.81
N ILE A 46 2.46 -18.88 7.90
CA ILE A 46 1.34 -19.76 8.31
C ILE A 46 0.32 -19.99 7.18
N GLY A 47 0.73 -19.76 5.93
CA GLY A 47 -0.13 -19.85 4.74
C GLY A 47 -0.90 -18.58 4.41
N GLY A 48 -0.85 -17.55 5.25
CA GLY A 48 -1.35 -16.20 4.91
C GLY A 48 -0.32 -15.39 4.13
N TYR A 49 -0.79 -14.45 3.31
CA TYR A 49 0.07 -13.64 2.46
C TYR A 49 -0.58 -12.31 2.04
N SER A 50 0.26 -11.41 1.52
CA SER A 50 -0.09 -10.18 0.84
C SER A 50 0.48 -10.25 -0.57
N SER A 51 -0.34 -10.07 -1.60
CA SER A 51 0.11 -10.16 -2.99
C SER A 51 -0.73 -9.27 -3.90
N LEU A 52 -0.03 -8.49 -4.73
CA LEU A 52 -0.59 -7.55 -5.70
C LEU A 52 0.35 -7.47 -6.92
N THR A 53 -0.05 -6.74 -7.95
CA THR A 53 0.89 -6.34 -9.02
C THR A 53 1.93 -5.34 -8.50
N LEU A 54 2.99 -5.08 -9.28
CA LEU A 54 3.97 -4.04 -8.92
C LEU A 54 3.36 -2.63 -8.90
N LEU A 55 2.18 -2.45 -9.51
CA LEU A 55 1.38 -1.22 -9.43
C LEU A 55 0.41 -1.20 -8.23
N ASN A 56 0.38 -2.24 -7.40
CA ASN A 56 -0.61 -2.48 -6.33
C ASN A 56 -2.05 -2.69 -6.84
N SER A 57 -2.22 -3.30 -8.02
CA SER A 57 -3.55 -3.62 -8.56
C SER A 57 -3.91 -5.12 -8.39
N GLN A 58 -5.20 -5.43 -8.50
CA GLN A 58 -5.72 -6.80 -8.52
C GLN A 58 -5.97 -7.23 -9.97
N ARG A 59 -5.17 -8.17 -10.48
CA ARG A 59 -5.39 -8.81 -11.79
C ARG A 59 -5.79 -10.29 -11.69
N ARG A 60 -5.64 -10.89 -10.51
CA ARG A 60 -5.92 -12.31 -10.25
C ARG A 60 -6.82 -12.46 -9.03
N LYS A 61 -7.63 -13.53 -9.02
CA LYS A 61 -8.53 -13.84 -7.88
C LYS A 61 -7.82 -14.06 -6.55
N PHE A 62 -6.52 -14.36 -6.58
CA PHE A 62 -5.71 -14.63 -5.40
C PHE A 62 -4.96 -13.39 -4.89
N HIS A 63 -5.06 -12.25 -5.58
CA HIS A 63 -4.51 -11.00 -5.09
C HIS A 63 -5.33 -10.48 -3.91
N GLY A 64 -4.63 -9.87 -2.97
CA GLY A 64 -5.19 -9.29 -1.77
C GLY A 64 -4.09 -8.66 -0.93
N LEU A 65 -4.39 -7.51 -0.34
CA LEU A 65 -3.49 -6.88 0.60
C LEU A 65 -3.39 -7.68 1.91
N LEU A 66 -4.48 -8.37 2.32
CA LEU A 66 -4.47 -9.36 3.39
C LEU A 66 -5.26 -10.60 2.95
N VAL A 67 -4.55 -11.66 2.62
CA VAL A 67 -5.08 -13.01 2.48
C VAL A 67 -4.74 -13.80 3.74
N ALA A 68 -5.71 -13.93 4.64
CA ALA A 68 -5.54 -14.56 5.95
C ALA A 68 -5.75 -16.07 5.86
N SER A 69 -4.90 -16.87 6.51
CA SER A 69 -5.14 -18.30 6.69
C SER A 69 -5.86 -18.52 8.02
N MET A 70 -7.13 -18.95 7.97
CA MET A 70 -7.97 -19.15 9.17
C MET A 70 -7.70 -20.49 9.86
N SER A 71 -7.04 -21.41 9.17
CA SER A 71 -6.59 -22.71 9.71
C SER A 71 -5.27 -23.08 9.05
N PRO A 72 -4.13 -22.59 9.56
CA PRO A 72 -2.81 -22.72 8.92
C PRO A 72 -2.48 -24.14 8.42
N PRO A 73 -2.00 -24.31 7.17
CA PRO A 73 -1.83 -23.33 6.09
C PRO A 73 -3.05 -23.22 5.14
N LEU A 74 -4.19 -23.77 5.54
CA LEU A 74 -5.42 -23.92 4.76
C LEU A 74 -6.42 -22.78 5.03
N ASN A 75 -7.60 -22.90 4.42
CA ASN A 75 -8.76 -22.02 4.62
C ASN A 75 -8.39 -20.53 4.50
N ARG A 76 -7.99 -20.14 3.29
CA ARG A 76 -7.52 -18.78 2.99
C ARG A 76 -8.67 -17.87 2.61
N TRP A 77 -8.72 -16.71 3.23
CA TRP A 77 -9.74 -15.68 3.00
C TRP A 77 -9.08 -14.39 2.55
N VAL A 78 -9.58 -13.81 1.46
CA VAL A 78 -9.21 -12.45 1.06
C VAL A 78 -10.04 -11.50 1.91
N ILE A 79 -9.40 -10.93 2.94
CA ILE A 79 -10.06 -10.03 3.89
C ILE A 79 -10.00 -8.59 3.37
N VAL A 80 -8.78 -8.11 3.11
CA VAL A 80 -8.53 -6.80 2.51
C VAL A 80 -8.05 -7.02 1.08
N ALA A 81 -8.86 -6.61 0.11
CA ALA A 81 -8.48 -6.69 -1.30
C ALA A 81 -7.39 -5.67 -1.64
N ASN A 82 -7.62 -4.40 -1.28
CA ASN A 82 -6.66 -3.32 -1.51
C ASN A 82 -6.80 -2.20 -0.48
N MET A 83 -5.95 -1.19 -0.61
CA MET A 83 -6.09 0.10 0.05
C MET A 83 -6.15 1.19 -1.02
N GLU A 84 -7.18 2.03 -1.00
CA GLU A 84 -7.11 3.31 -1.72
C GLU A 84 -6.34 4.31 -0.87
N GLU A 85 -5.30 4.88 -1.47
CA GLU A 85 -4.34 5.72 -0.77
C GLU A 85 -4.34 7.08 -1.47
N ARG A 86 -4.65 8.13 -0.72
CA ARG A 86 -4.66 9.50 -1.24
C ARG A 86 -3.68 10.36 -0.48
N LEU A 87 -2.85 11.06 -1.23
CA LEU A 87 -1.97 12.11 -0.76
C LEU A 87 -2.64 13.45 -1.08
N ASP A 88 -3.15 14.11 -0.05
CA ASP A 88 -4.09 15.23 -0.19
C ASP A 88 -5.27 14.85 -1.13
N GLU A 89 -5.34 15.40 -2.34
CA GLU A 89 -6.39 15.11 -3.33
C GLU A 89 -5.96 14.10 -4.42
N ILE A 90 -4.71 13.65 -4.41
CA ILE A 90 -4.16 12.80 -5.46
C ILE A 90 -4.22 11.34 -5.03
N ASN A 91 -4.80 10.48 -5.87
CA ASN A 91 -4.77 9.04 -5.65
C ASN A 91 -3.41 8.46 -6.05
N LEU A 92 -2.73 7.75 -5.15
CA LEU A 92 -1.43 7.14 -5.44
C LEU A 92 -1.52 6.01 -6.48
N SER A 93 -2.71 5.48 -6.74
CA SER A 93 -2.90 4.47 -7.78
C SER A 93 -2.58 5.01 -9.17
N SER A 94 -2.89 6.28 -9.45
CA SER A 94 -2.67 6.94 -10.74
C SER A 94 -1.26 7.51 -10.92
N CYS A 95 -0.47 7.56 -9.86
CA CYS A 95 0.89 8.06 -9.92
C CYS A 95 1.85 7.01 -10.50
N LYS A 96 2.80 7.47 -11.32
CA LYS A 96 3.95 6.65 -11.72
C LYS A 96 4.72 6.25 -10.46
N LYS A 97 5.09 4.97 -10.38
CA LYS A 97 5.78 4.39 -9.24
C LYS A 97 6.87 3.44 -9.69
N ILE A 98 7.97 3.43 -8.96
CA ILE A 98 9.05 2.47 -9.14
C ILE A 98 8.96 1.42 -8.05
N PHE A 99 9.01 0.16 -8.45
CA PHE A 99 9.02 -0.98 -7.56
C PHE A 99 10.45 -1.43 -7.27
N LYS A 100 10.71 -1.76 -6.01
CA LYS A 100 11.95 -2.38 -5.54
C LYS A 100 11.62 -3.57 -4.66
N TYR A 101 12.51 -4.55 -4.68
CA TYR A 101 12.44 -5.70 -3.80
C TYR A 101 13.85 -5.99 -3.29
N ASP A 102 14.15 -5.44 -2.12
CA ASP A 102 15.42 -5.68 -1.43
C ASP A 102 15.14 -6.60 -0.24
N LEU A 103 14.64 -6.04 0.87
CA LEU A 103 14.10 -6.81 2.00
C LEU A 103 12.57 -6.93 2.00
N LEU A 104 11.89 -5.87 1.56
CA LEU A 104 10.44 -5.77 1.51
C LEU A 104 10.04 -5.25 0.12
N PRO A 105 8.86 -5.62 -0.40
CA PRO A 105 8.28 -4.93 -1.54
C PRO A 105 8.12 -3.45 -1.19
N GLU A 106 8.78 -2.60 -1.98
CA GLU A 106 8.78 -1.16 -1.83
C GLU A 106 8.27 -0.52 -3.12
N GLN A 107 7.36 0.44 -2.98
CA GLN A 107 6.99 1.37 -4.05
C GLN A 107 7.48 2.76 -3.70
N VAL A 108 8.16 3.39 -4.65
CA VAL A 108 8.61 4.77 -4.55
C VAL A 108 7.82 5.62 -5.53
N TYR A 109 7.23 6.69 -5.00
CA TYR A 109 6.41 7.66 -5.73
C TYR A 109 7.08 9.03 -5.68
N GLU A 110 6.87 9.81 -6.72
CA GLU A 110 7.15 11.24 -6.72
C GLU A 110 5.87 11.97 -7.13
N VAL A 111 5.27 12.68 -6.17
CA VAL A 111 3.96 13.35 -6.33
C VAL A 111 4.12 14.79 -5.86
N ASN A 112 3.92 15.76 -6.74
CA ASN A 112 4.11 17.19 -6.45
C ASN A 112 5.49 17.52 -5.83
N GLY A 113 6.54 16.81 -6.25
CA GLY A 113 7.90 16.95 -5.70
C GLY A 113 8.09 16.31 -4.32
N ILE A 114 7.04 15.74 -3.72
CA ILE A 114 7.12 14.93 -2.50
C ILE A 114 7.49 13.52 -2.92
N LYS A 115 8.51 12.99 -2.25
CA LYS A 115 8.95 11.62 -2.45
C LYS A 115 8.40 10.76 -1.34
N LEU A 116 7.70 9.71 -1.74
CA LEU A 116 7.03 8.79 -0.84
C LEU A 116 7.55 7.39 -1.07
N ARG A 117 7.91 6.70 -0.01
CA ARG A 117 8.15 5.26 -0.03
C ARG A 117 7.04 4.57 0.72
N ARG A 118 6.52 3.52 0.11
CA ARG A 118 5.53 2.61 0.68
C ARG A 118 6.12 1.23 0.71
N ARG A 119 6.10 0.56 1.86
CA ARG A 119 6.58 -0.82 2.02
C ARG A 119 5.49 -1.70 2.62
N ILE A 120 5.50 -2.96 2.22
CA ILE A 120 4.58 -3.97 2.75
C ILE A 120 5.37 -5.00 3.56
N PHE A 121 4.87 -5.34 4.73
CA PHE A 121 5.41 -6.39 5.58
C PHE A 121 4.28 -7.21 6.19
N MET A 122 4.52 -8.50 6.40
CA MET A 122 3.66 -9.35 7.21
C MET A 122 4.48 -9.94 8.36
N PRO A 123 4.12 -9.67 9.62
CA PRO A 123 4.74 -10.32 10.75
C PRO A 123 4.62 -11.84 10.68
N TYR A 124 5.65 -12.54 11.14
CA TYR A 124 5.65 -13.99 11.19
C TYR A 124 4.55 -14.52 12.12
N ALA A 125 3.84 -15.55 11.68
CA ALA A 125 2.74 -16.21 12.38
C ALA A 125 1.51 -15.34 12.68
N GLU A 126 1.36 -14.17 12.03
CA GLU A 126 0.21 -13.29 12.21
C GLU A 126 -0.53 -13.03 10.91
N ASN A 127 -1.87 -13.09 10.93
CA ASN A 127 -2.71 -12.63 9.82
C ASN A 127 -2.84 -11.10 9.82
N THR A 128 -1.69 -10.43 9.67
CA THR A 128 -1.55 -8.98 9.73
C THR A 128 -0.72 -8.51 8.54
N THR A 129 -1.17 -7.46 7.85
CA THR A 129 -0.37 -6.74 6.86
C THR A 129 -0.08 -5.34 7.39
N ILE A 130 1.19 -4.97 7.42
CA ILE A 130 1.66 -3.66 7.83
C ILE A 130 2.07 -2.88 6.57
N LEU A 131 1.47 -1.70 6.40
CA LEU A 131 1.88 -0.71 5.41
C LEU A 131 2.75 0.34 6.09
N LEU A 132 4.00 0.48 5.63
CA LEU A 132 4.95 1.46 6.15
C LEU A 132 5.11 2.59 5.14
N TYR A 133 4.94 3.83 5.59
CA TYR A 133 5.07 5.02 4.75
C TYR A 133 6.17 5.93 5.27
N ASP A 134 7.10 6.29 4.38
CA ASP A 134 8.10 7.34 4.62
C ASP A 134 7.93 8.43 3.57
N ALA A 135 7.77 9.67 4.01
CA ALA A 135 7.63 10.82 3.14
C ALA A 135 8.77 11.82 3.36
N SER A 136 9.21 12.49 2.29
CA SER A 136 10.24 13.53 2.36
C SER A 136 9.79 14.77 3.12
N ASP A 137 8.49 15.03 3.12
CA ASP A 137 7.87 16.23 3.67
C ASP A 137 6.62 15.89 4.49
N ARG A 138 6.07 16.88 5.18
CA ARG A 138 4.82 16.73 5.92
C ARG A 138 3.65 16.64 4.94
N ILE A 139 2.81 15.65 5.14
CA ILE A 139 1.73 15.30 4.23
C ILE A 139 0.45 14.93 4.98
N THR A 140 -0.68 15.04 4.30
CA THR A 140 -1.96 14.48 4.76
C THR A 140 -2.26 13.23 3.95
N PHE A 141 -2.40 12.12 4.65
CA PHE A 141 -2.80 10.85 4.06
C PHE A 141 -4.26 10.55 4.36
N SER A 142 -4.97 10.06 3.35
CA SER A 142 -6.25 9.40 3.52
C SER A 142 -6.15 7.95 3.03
N PHE A 143 -6.75 7.04 3.79
CA PHE A 143 -6.73 5.61 3.55
C PHE A 143 -8.16 5.08 3.56
N SER A 144 -8.57 4.44 2.47
CA SER A 144 -9.86 3.76 2.37
C SER A 144 -9.63 2.28 2.05
N PRO A 145 -9.75 1.37 3.04
CA PRO A 145 -9.55 -0.05 2.80
C PRO A 145 -10.68 -0.62 1.96
N ILE A 146 -10.32 -1.38 0.92
CA ILE A 146 -11.28 -2.16 0.13
C ILE A 146 -11.37 -3.55 0.72
N LEU A 147 -12.52 -3.87 1.30
CA LEU A 147 -12.78 -5.15 1.95
C LEU A 147 -13.44 -6.12 0.97
N ALA A 148 -13.03 -7.38 1.00
CA ALA A 148 -13.57 -8.41 0.12
C ALA A 148 -14.35 -9.50 0.87
N PHE A 149 -13.86 -9.92 2.05
CA PHE A 149 -14.45 -10.96 2.89
C PHE A 149 -14.97 -12.18 2.11
N ARG A 150 -14.10 -12.78 1.31
CA ARG A 150 -14.44 -13.98 0.53
C ARG A 150 -13.41 -15.07 0.70
N HIS A 151 -13.82 -16.31 0.50
CA HIS A 151 -12.85 -17.38 0.36
C HIS A 151 -12.01 -17.16 -0.91
N PHE A 152 -10.72 -17.45 -0.86
CA PHE A 152 -9.81 -17.11 -1.96
C PHE A 152 -10.05 -17.89 -3.26
N TYR A 153 -10.78 -19.02 -3.20
CA TYR A 153 -11.25 -19.74 -4.40
C TYR A 153 -12.56 -19.20 -4.97
N GLU A 154 -13.32 -18.42 -4.21
CA GLU A 154 -14.57 -17.82 -4.65
C GLU A 154 -14.29 -16.57 -5.49
N THR A 155 -15.05 -16.41 -6.55
CA THR A 155 -15.21 -15.17 -7.31
C THR A 155 -16.57 -14.59 -7.00
N LEU A 156 -16.68 -13.26 -6.98
CA LEU A 156 -17.99 -12.62 -6.88
C LEU A 156 -18.78 -12.95 -8.15
N ASP A 157 -19.71 -13.88 -8.05
CA ASP A 157 -20.55 -14.34 -9.17
C ASP A 157 -21.86 -13.52 -9.28
N LYS A 158 -21.85 -12.29 -8.76
CA LYS A 158 -23.04 -11.45 -8.70
C LYS A 158 -22.98 -10.38 -9.79
N LYS A 159 -23.86 -10.51 -10.79
CA LYS A 159 -24.50 -9.33 -11.38
C LYS A 159 -25.03 -8.50 -10.22
N LEU A 160 -24.34 -7.41 -9.91
CA LEU A 160 -24.91 -6.36 -9.07
C LEU A 160 -25.81 -5.58 -10.01
N ASP A 161 -27.11 -5.88 -9.96
CA ASP A 161 -28.09 -5.00 -10.56
C ASP A 161 -28.09 -3.73 -9.71
N PHE A 162 -27.56 -2.64 -10.26
CA PHE A 162 -27.63 -1.32 -9.65
C PHE A 162 -28.40 -0.41 -10.60
N GLU A 163 -29.37 0.30 -10.04
CA GLU A 163 -30.06 1.38 -10.72
C GLU A 163 -29.41 2.70 -10.31
N ILE A 164 -28.99 3.48 -11.30
CA ILE A 164 -28.55 4.86 -11.08
C ILE A 164 -29.81 5.71 -11.02
N VAL A 165 -30.15 6.21 -9.84
CA VAL A 165 -31.21 7.20 -9.66
C VAL A 165 -30.54 8.57 -9.55
N GLU A 166 -30.66 9.39 -10.60
CA GLU A 166 -30.34 10.81 -10.49
C GLU A 166 -31.39 11.46 -9.57
N LYS A 167 -30.90 12.27 -8.63
CA LYS A 167 -31.75 13.00 -7.70
C LYS A 167 -31.80 14.44 -8.18
N ASP A 168 -32.99 14.87 -8.60
CA ASP A 168 -33.31 16.26 -8.98
C ASP A 168 -32.96 17.27 -7.87
#